data_AF-A0A2E5JST2-F1
#
_entry.id   AF-A0A2E5JST2-F1
#
_cell.length_a   1.000
_cell.length_b   1.000
_cell.length_c   1.000
_cell.angle_alpha   90.00
_cell.angle_beta   90.00
_cell.angle_gamma   90.00
#
_symmetry.space_group_name_H-M   'P 1'
#
loop_
_entity.id
_entity.type
_entity.pdbx_description
1 polymer ?
#
loop_
_entity_poly.entity_id
_entity_poly.type
_entity_poly.pdbx_seq_one_letter_code
_entity_poly.pdbx_strand_id
1 'polypeptide(L)'
;MKTRPPFKQALTFDDVLLVPQKSSILPNQVNLKTKLTQKIDMNIPLLSAAMDTVTESSMAVALAREGGIGIIHKNLSIDDQALMVDRVKRYESGMIVNPVTLSSNKTIKDAKDVMSMYKISGLPVVENEKLIGIITNRDIRFETDESLPVTDRMTTEKLVTVQQGTT
;
A
#
# COMPACT_ATOMS: atom_id res chain seq x y z
N MET A 1 18.48 60.15 -6.90
CA MET A 1 18.17 58.90 -6.19
C MET A 1 16.68 58.56 -6.39
N LYS A 2 16.28 58.11 -7.59
CA LYS A 2 14.88 57.84 -7.95
C LYS A 2 14.81 56.70 -8.98
N THR A 3 15.02 55.44 -8.57
CA THR A 3 14.81 54.24 -9.42
C THR A 3 15.01 52.94 -8.62
N ARG A 4 14.21 52.69 -7.57
CA ARG A 4 13.97 51.32 -7.10
C ARG A 4 12.47 51.05 -7.20
N PRO A 5 12.03 50.01 -7.93
CA PRO A 5 10.63 49.64 -7.91
C PRO A 5 10.23 49.29 -6.47
N PRO A 6 9.02 49.65 -6.01
CA PRO A 6 8.58 49.30 -4.67
C PRO A 6 8.62 47.77 -4.52
N PHE A 7 9.24 47.28 -3.44
CA PHE A 7 9.21 45.85 -3.13
C PHE A 7 7.75 45.40 -3.04
N LYS A 8 7.38 44.35 -3.78
CA LYS A 8 6.08 43.73 -3.60
C LYS A 8 6.02 43.17 -2.18
N GLN A 9 5.04 43.62 -1.40
CA GLN A 9 4.77 43.06 -0.09
C GLN A 9 4.37 41.59 -0.25
N ALA A 10 5.00 40.71 0.53
CA ALA A 10 4.69 39.29 0.62
C ALA A 10 4.40 38.96 2.09
N LEU A 11 3.50 38.02 2.31
CA LEU A 11 3.08 37.58 3.64
C LEU A 11 3.37 36.07 3.77
N THR A 12 3.77 35.64 4.96
CA THR A 12 3.84 34.23 5.37
C THR A 12 2.69 33.88 6.32
N PHE A 13 2.63 32.64 6.80
CA PHE A 13 1.56 32.16 7.69
C PHE A 13 1.43 32.98 8.97
N ASP A 14 2.55 33.34 9.61
CA ASP A 14 2.56 34.06 10.89
C ASP A 14 2.18 35.55 10.77
N ASP A 15 2.12 36.08 9.55
CA ASP A 15 1.75 37.49 9.31
C ASP A 15 0.23 37.72 9.33
N VAL A 16 -0.58 36.65 9.33
CA VAL A 16 -2.04 36.72 9.13
C VAL A 16 -2.81 35.80 10.08
N LEU A 17 -4.05 36.19 10.36
CA LEU A 17 -5.01 35.37 11.11
C LEU A 17 -6.34 35.30 10.35
N LEU A 18 -7.04 34.18 10.48
CA LEU A 18 -8.40 34.04 9.97
C LEU A 18 -9.39 34.74 10.91
N VAL A 19 -10.22 35.64 10.38
CA VAL A 19 -11.26 36.32 11.15
C VAL A 19 -12.47 35.37 11.28
N PRO A 20 -12.90 35.01 12.51
CA PRO A 20 -14.05 34.12 12.70
C PRO A 20 -15.33 34.69 12.08
N GLN A 21 -16.14 33.82 11.49
CA GLN A 21 -17.45 34.16 10.91
C GLN A 21 -18.55 33.30 11.55
N LYS A 22 -19.80 33.73 11.42
CA LYS A 22 -20.95 32.93 11.87
C LYS A 22 -20.99 31.60 11.11
N SER A 23 -21.04 30.48 11.84
CA SER A 23 -21.20 29.14 11.28
C SER A 23 -22.42 28.45 11.89
N SER A 24 -23.15 27.69 11.08
CA SER A 24 -24.18 26.75 11.53
C SER A 24 -23.72 25.28 11.41
N ILE A 25 -22.48 25.05 11.00
CA ILE A 25 -21.89 23.73 10.79
C ILE A 25 -21.00 23.39 11.98
N LEU A 26 -21.18 22.19 12.54
CA LEU A 26 -20.31 21.68 13.60
C LEU A 26 -18.99 21.15 13.01
N PRO A 27 -17.86 21.21 13.74
CA PRO A 27 -16.56 20.76 13.22
C PRO A 27 -16.53 19.35 12.64
N ASN A 28 -17.28 18.40 13.21
CA ASN A 28 -17.36 17.01 12.73
C ASN A 28 -18.23 16.83 11.48
N GLN A 29 -18.95 17.87 11.05
CA GLN A 29 -19.77 17.88 9.83
C GLN A 29 -19.02 18.51 8.65
N VAL A 30 -17.80 19.02 8.86
CA VAL A 30 -16.99 19.62 7.80
C VAL A 30 -16.47 18.53 6.86
N ASN A 31 -16.63 18.74 5.57
CA ASN A 31 -16.08 17.87 4.54
C ASN A 31 -14.64 18.29 4.20
N LEU A 32 -13.69 17.38 4.41
CA LEU A 32 -12.27 17.57 4.13
C LEU A 32 -11.82 17.05 2.76
N LYS A 33 -12.76 16.49 1.96
CA LYS A 33 -12.44 15.96 0.63
C LYS A 33 -11.87 17.05 -0.27
N THR A 34 -10.78 16.72 -0.95
CA THR A 34 -10.08 17.63 -1.87
C THR A 34 -9.60 16.91 -3.11
N LYS A 35 -9.18 17.65 -4.12
CA LYS A 35 -8.58 17.11 -5.35
C LYS A 35 -7.09 17.41 -5.36
N LEU A 36 -6.26 16.37 -5.48
CA LEU A 36 -4.82 16.53 -5.71
C LEU A 36 -4.55 16.89 -7.18
N THR A 37 -5.26 16.23 -8.09
CA THR A 37 -5.21 16.47 -9.53
C THR A 37 -6.62 16.46 -10.09
N GLN A 38 -6.78 16.72 -11.39
CA GLN A 38 -8.09 16.61 -12.06
C GLN A 38 -8.73 15.22 -11.92
N LYS A 39 -7.93 14.16 -11.71
CA LYS A 39 -8.38 12.77 -11.69
C LYS A 39 -8.22 12.07 -10.33
N ILE A 40 -7.59 12.71 -9.35
CA ILE A 40 -7.25 12.09 -8.06
C ILE A 40 -7.92 12.88 -6.95
N ASP A 41 -8.90 12.24 -6.33
CA ASP A 41 -9.60 12.74 -5.13
C ASP A 41 -8.92 12.19 -3.86
N MET A 42 -8.94 12.98 -2.79
CA MET A 42 -8.43 12.62 -1.46
C MET A 42 -9.51 12.87 -0.42
N ASN A 43 -9.56 12.04 0.64
CA ASN A 43 -10.54 12.19 1.71
C ASN A 43 -10.13 13.25 2.73
N ILE A 44 -8.83 13.47 2.90
CA ILE A 44 -8.24 14.54 3.71
C ILE A 44 -7.18 15.29 2.89
N PRO A 45 -6.94 16.59 3.12
CA PRO A 45 -5.98 17.39 2.36
C PRO A 45 -4.55 17.22 2.87
N LEU A 46 -4.12 16.00 3.18
CA LEU A 46 -2.78 15.70 3.70
C LEU A 46 -1.99 14.79 2.75
N LEU A 47 -0.80 15.26 2.41
CA LEU A 47 0.16 14.55 1.57
C LEU A 47 1.53 14.53 2.25
N SER A 48 2.21 13.38 2.23
CA SER A 48 3.56 13.27 2.81
C SER A 48 4.63 13.69 1.81
N ALA A 49 5.70 14.30 2.32
CA ALA A 49 6.82 14.76 1.50
C ALA A 49 7.59 13.58 0.89
N ALA A 50 8.05 13.74 -0.35
CA ALA A 50 8.83 12.75 -1.09
C ALA A 50 10.31 12.71 -0.65
N MET A 51 10.54 12.45 0.64
CA MET A 51 11.86 12.43 1.29
C MET A 51 12.13 11.03 1.87
N ASP A 52 13.39 10.58 1.79
CA ASP A 52 13.84 9.27 2.31
C ASP A 52 13.57 9.09 3.81
N THR A 53 13.74 10.16 4.56
CA THR A 53 13.46 10.22 6.01
C THR A 53 11.99 10.31 6.37
N VAL A 54 11.09 10.45 5.39
CA VAL A 54 9.66 10.70 5.63
C VAL A 54 8.79 9.60 5.05
N THR A 55 8.96 9.27 3.76
CA THR A 55 7.96 8.46 3.04
C THR A 55 8.57 7.28 2.29
N GLU A 56 8.50 6.12 2.92
CA GLU A 56 8.59 4.81 2.27
C GLU A 56 7.23 4.10 2.27
N SER A 57 7.21 2.83 1.87
CA SER A 57 5.99 2.00 1.79
C SER A 57 5.12 2.02 3.05
N SER A 58 5.72 1.99 4.25
CA SER A 58 4.98 1.98 5.52
C SER A 58 4.19 3.26 5.75
N MET A 59 4.82 4.42 5.56
CA MET A 59 4.18 5.74 5.71
C MET A 59 3.10 5.95 4.64
N ALA A 60 3.38 5.53 3.39
CA ALA A 60 2.42 5.64 2.31
C ALA A 60 1.16 4.81 2.56
N VAL A 61 1.30 3.58 3.07
CA VAL A 61 0.16 2.76 3.50
C VAL A 61 -0.61 3.42 4.65
N ALA A 62 0.09 3.88 5.69
CA ALA A 62 -0.55 4.48 6.86
C ALA A 62 -1.38 5.72 6.47
N LEU A 63 -0.78 6.64 5.71
CA LEU A 63 -1.46 7.87 5.29
C LEU A 63 -2.63 7.60 4.34
N ALA A 64 -2.50 6.60 3.45
CA ALA A 64 -3.60 6.20 2.57
C ALA A 64 -4.80 5.65 3.34
N ARG A 65 -4.57 4.89 4.42
CA ARG A 65 -5.65 4.37 5.29
C ARG A 65 -6.38 5.48 6.05
N GLU A 66 -5.68 6.55 6.42
CA GLU A 66 -6.28 7.76 6.98
C GLU A 66 -6.98 8.64 5.91
N GLY A 67 -6.87 8.28 4.62
CA GLY A 67 -7.53 8.97 3.51
C GLY A 67 -6.68 10.04 2.81
N GLY A 68 -5.40 10.15 3.16
CA GLY A 68 -4.40 10.99 2.50
C GLY A 68 -3.64 10.25 1.39
N ILE A 69 -2.50 10.82 0.96
CA ILE A 69 -1.63 10.21 -0.07
C ILE A 69 -0.16 10.33 0.35
N GLY A 70 0.57 9.22 0.31
CA GLY A 70 2.02 9.24 0.46
C GLY A 70 2.76 9.24 -0.87
N ILE A 71 3.81 10.07 -0.98
CA ILE A 71 4.69 10.10 -2.16
C ILE A 71 6.05 9.47 -1.81
N ILE A 72 6.34 8.33 -2.43
CA ILE A 72 7.60 7.61 -2.22
C ILE A 72 8.76 8.42 -2.80
N HIS A 73 9.81 8.61 -2.01
CA HIS A 73 11.00 9.35 -2.42
C HIS A 73 11.74 8.67 -3.59
N LYS A 74 12.65 9.41 -4.23
CA LYS A 74 13.45 8.94 -5.39
C LYS A 74 14.89 8.56 -5.07
N ASN A 75 15.28 8.53 -3.79
CA ASN A 75 16.64 8.19 -3.36
C ASN A 75 16.81 6.65 -3.29
N LEU A 76 16.47 5.98 -4.38
CA LEU A 76 16.37 4.53 -4.53
C LEU A 76 16.73 4.17 -5.98
N SER A 77 17.04 2.90 -6.24
CA SER A 77 17.00 2.40 -7.61
C SER A 77 15.56 2.42 -8.15
N ILE A 78 15.41 2.39 -9.48
CA ILE A 78 14.08 2.32 -10.12
C ILE A 78 13.33 1.07 -9.65
N ASP A 79 14.04 -0.06 -9.55
CA ASP A 79 13.48 -1.35 -9.13
C ASP A 79 13.01 -1.32 -7.67
N ASP A 80 13.80 -0.73 -6.77
CA ASP A 80 13.44 -0.61 -5.35
C ASP A 80 12.22 0.31 -5.16
N GLN A 81 12.17 1.44 -5.87
CA GLN A 81 11.03 2.34 -5.81
C GLN A 81 9.76 1.65 -6.33
N ALA A 82 9.86 0.93 -7.45
CA ALA A 82 8.76 0.16 -8.02
C ALA A 82 8.26 -0.92 -7.03
N LEU A 83 9.18 -1.61 -6.35
CA LEU A 83 8.84 -2.59 -5.32
C LEU A 83 8.10 -1.95 -4.14
N MET A 84 8.51 -0.75 -3.70
CA MET A 84 7.77 -0.04 -2.64
C MET A 84 6.36 0.36 -3.09
N VAL A 85 6.19 0.82 -4.34
CA VAL A 85 4.86 1.12 -4.91
C VAL A 85 4.01 -0.15 -4.96
N ASP A 86 4.54 -1.26 -5.46
CA ASP A 86 3.84 -2.54 -5.55
C ASP A 86 3.35 -3.01 -4.16
N ARG A 87 4.21 -2.91 -3.13
CA ARG A 87 3.83 -3.20 -1.73
C ARG A 87 2.64 -2.36 -1.25
N VAL A 88 2.65 -1.04 -1.52
CA VAL A 88 1.53 -0.15 -1.13
C VAL A 88 0.25 -0.55 -1.83
N LYS A 89 0.31 -0.83 -3.14
CA LYS A 89 -0.87 -1.17 -3.95
C LYS A 89 -1.49 -2.51 -3.55
N ARG A 90 -0.69 -3.48 -3.08
CA ARG A 90 -1.16 -4.81 -2.66
C ARG A 90 -1.71 -4.87 -1.24
N TYR A 91 -1.45 -3.86 -0.40
CA TYR A 91 -1.75 -3.92 1.04
C TYR A 91 -3.24 -4.14 1.36
N GLU A 92 -4.15 -3.48 0.64
CA GLU A 92 -5.61 -3.62 0.80
C GLU A 92 -6.30 -3.78 -0.57
N SER A 93 -5.92 -4.82 -1.33
CA SER A 93 -6.68 -5.20 -2.53
C SER A 93 -7.86 -6.09 -2.14
N GLY A 94 -9.09 -5.58 -2.22
CA GLY A 94 -10.31 -6.36 -1.94
C GLY A 94 -10.48 -7.59 -2.84
N MET A 95 -9.99 -7.51 -4.08
CA MET A 95 -9.79 -8.66 -4.97
C MET A 95 -8.38 -8.57 -5.56
N ILE A 96 -7.58 -9.62 -5.40
CA ILE A 96 -6.19 -9.65 -5.87
C ILE A 96 -6.17 -10.12 -7.33
N VAL A 97 -5.92 -9.21 -8.27
CA VAL A 97 -5.94 -9.50 -9.72
C VAL A 97 -4.77 -10.40 -10.15
N ASN A 98 -3.58 -10.18 -9.57
CA ASN A 98 -2.37 -10.96 -9.83
C ASN A 98 -1.79 -11.47 -8.50
N PRO A 99 -2.32 -12.57 -7.94
CA PRO A 99 -1.82 -13.10 -6.69
C PRO A 99 -0.37 -13.58 -6.85
N VAL A 100 0.40 -13.46 -5.78
CA VAL A 100 1.72 -14.10 -5.72
C VAL A 100 1.47 -15.59 -5.52
N THR A 101 1.89 -16.40 -6.49
CA THR A 101 1.69 -17.85 -6.48
C THR A 101 3.01 -18.59 -6.31
N LEU A 102 2.95 -19.82 -5.80
CA LEU A 102 4.08 -20.74 -5.72
C LEU A 102 3.91 -21.88 -6.72
N SER A 103 5.02 -22.36 -7.26
CA SER A 103 5.07 -23.61 -8.04
C SER A 103 5.11 -24.82 -7.10
N SER A 104 4.57 -25.96 -7.53
CA SER A 104 4.54 -27.22 -6.78
C SER A 104 5.93 -27.71 -6.34
N ASN A 105 6.96 -27.43 -7.14
CA ASN A 105 8.35 -27.84 -6.90
C ASN A 105 9.14 -26.95 -5.92
N LYS A 106 8.52 -25.89 -5.39
CA LYS A 106 9.19 -24.96 -4.46
C LYS A 106 9.25 -25.51 -3.05
N THR A 107 10.20 -25.02 -2.26
CA THR A 107 10.40 -25.47 -0.88
C THR A 107 9.57 -24.66 0.11
N ILE A 108 9.39 -25.17 1.32
CA ILE A 108 8.80 -24.43 2.43
C ILE A 108 9.60 -23.16 2.75
N LYS A 109 10.93 -23.20 2.59
CA LYS A 109 11.78 -22.01 2.72
C LYS A 109 11.38 -20.90 1.74
N ASP A 110 11.25 -21.24 0.46
CA ASP A 110 10.81 -20.30 -0.58
C ASP A 110 9.45 -19.67 -0.20
N ALA A 111 8.53 -20.48 0.34
CA ALA A 111 7.24 -19.99 0.79
C ALA A 111 7.35 -18.99 1.94
N LYS A 112 8.16 -19.27 2.97
CA LYS A 112 8.40 -18.35 4.09
C LYS A 112 9.02 -17.04 3.63
N ASP A 113 9.98 -17.10 2.71
CA ASP A 113 10.65 -15.91 2.17
C ASP A 113 9.65 -15.01 1.42
N VAL A 114 8.81 -15.60 0.57
CA VAL A 114 7.76 -14.87 -0.16
C VAL A 114 6.72 -14.29 0.80
N MET A 115 6.23 -15.08 1.77
CA MET A 115 5.27 -14.62 2.77
C MET A 115 5.82 -13.44 3.59
N SER A 116 7.10 -13.50 3.99
CA SER A 116 7.79 -12.44 4.74
C SER A 116 7.96 -11.18 3.89
N MET A 117 8.41 -11.33 2.64
CA MET A 117 8.67 -10.22 1.72
C MET A 117 7.41 -9.39 1.43
N TYR A 118 6.27 -10.06 1.19
CA TYR A 118 5.01 -9.41 0.85
C TYR A 118 4.08 -9.22 2.05
N LYS A 119 4.44 -9.72 3.23
CA LYS A 119 3.61 -9.75 4.45
C LYS A 119 2.24 -10.42 4.24
N ILE A 120 2.20 -11.51 3.49
CA ILE A 120 0.98 -12.27 3.17
C ILE A 120 1.00 -13.59 3.96
N SER A 121 -0.15 -14.02 4.49
CA SER A 121 -0.26 -15.22 5.31
C SER A 121 -0.57 -16.51 4.54
N GLY A 122 -0.77 -16.45 3.22
CA GLY A 122 -1.14 -17.58 2.40
C GLY A 122 -0.81 -17.36 0.93
N LEU A 123 -0.39 -18.43 0.25
CA LEU A 123 0.04 -18.41 -1.14
C LEU A 123 -0.68 -19.53 -1.90
N PRO A 124 -1.39 -19.21 -2.99
CA PRO A 124 -1.92 -20.22 -3.89
C PRO A 124 -0.76 -20.98 -4.55
N VAL A 125 -0.88 -22.31 -4.59
CA VAL A 125 0.05 -23.20 -5.27
C VAL A 125 -0.53 -23.57 -6.62
N VAL A 126 0.22 -23.30 -7.68
CA VAL A 126 -0.21 -23.48 -9.07
C VAL A 126 0.76 -24.38 -9.83
N GLU A 127 0.22 -25.18 -10.73
CA GLU A 127 0.97 -26.01 -11.67
C GLU A 127 0.32 -25.90 -13.04
N ASN A 128 1.09 -25.53 -14.07
CA ASN A 128 0.57 -25.28 -15.43
C ASN A 128 -0.65 -24.33 -15.44
N GLU A 129 -0.57 -23.22 -14.70
CA GLU A 129 -1.64 -22.21 -14.52
C GLU A 129 -2.91 -22.72 -13.81
N LYS A 130 -2.92 -23.97 -13.34
CA LYS A 130 -4.03 -24.55 -12.58
C LYS A 130 -3.74 -24.46 -11.09
N LEU A 131 -4.72 -23.97 -10.32
CA LEU A 131 -4.69 -24.03 -8.86
C LEU A 131 -4.75 -25.49 -8.40
N ILE A 132 -3.73 -25.93 -7.67
CA ILE A 132 -3.66 -27.29 -7.10
C ILE A 132 -3.73 -27.29 -5.57
N GLY A 133 -3.49 -26.15 -4.92
CA GLY A 133 -3.48 -26.06 -3.47
C GLY A 133 -3.34 -24.63 -2.95
N ILE A 134 -3.37 -24.50 -1.63
CA ILE A 134 -2.97 -23.28 -0.92
C ILE A 134 -2.06 -23.67 0.24
N ILE A 135 -0.98 -22.92 0.43
CA ILE A 135 -0.12 -23.05 1.60
C ILE A 135 -0.24 -21.79 2.45
N THR A 136 -0.49 -21.96 3.74
CA THR A 136 -0.68 -20.86 4.70
C THR A 136 0.40 -20.87 5.77
N ASN A 137 0.58 -19.73 6.43
CA ASN A 137 1.50 -19.62 7.57
C ASN A 137 1.16 -20.63 8.68
N ARG A 138 -0.11 -21.03 8.82
CA ARG A 138 -0.51 -22.06 9.79
C ARG A 138 0.03 -23.44 9.43
N ASP A 139 0.10 -23.77 8.15
CA ASP A 139 0.52 -25.09 7.66
C ASP A 139 2.03 -25.33 7.88
N ILE A 140 2.82 -24.25 7.86
CA ILE A 140 4.30 -24.30 7.95
C ILE A 140 4.85 -23.73 9.26
N ARG A 141 4.00 -23.27 10.18
CA ARG A 141 4.41 -22.60 11.43
C ARG A 141 5.33 -23.44 12.30
N PHE A 142 5.05 -24.74 12.37
CA PHE A 142 5.76 -25.70 13.21
C PHE A 142 6.66 -26.62 12.39
N GLU A 143 6.82 -26.35 11.09
CA GLU A 143 7.66 -27.16 10.25
C GLU A 143 9.13 -26.78 10.45
N THR A 144 9.91 -27.79 10.84
CA THR A 144 11.34 -27.65 11.14
C THR A 144 12.21 -27.93 9.91
N ASP A 145 11.74 -28.78 9.00
CA ASP A 145 12.45 -29.07 7.76
C ASP A 145 11.97 -28.14 6.64
N GLU A 146 12.75 -27.08 6.40
CA GLU A 146 12.42 -26.10 5.37
C GLU A 146 12.77 -26.55 3.95
N SER A 147 13.44 -27.71 3.78
CA SER A 147 13.82 -28.26 2.49
C SER A 147 12.70 -29.05 1.81
N LEU A 148 11.65 -29.40 2.58
CA LEU A 148 10.49 -30.12 2.07
C LEU A 148 9.78 -29.31 0.96
N PRO A 149 9.22 -29.99 -0.04
CA PRO A 149 8.41 -29.34 -1.06
C PRO A 149 7.09 -28.83 -0.47
N VAL A 150 6.56 -27.75 -1.03
CA VAL A 150 5.27 -27.17 -0.60
C VAL A 150 4.10 -28.14 -0.75
N THR A 151 4.19 -29.12 -1.66
CA THR A 151 3.18 -30.17 -1.87
C THR A 151 2.90 -31.00 -0.63
N ASP A 152 3.88 -31.15 0.26
CA ASP A 152 3.77 -32.04 1.42
C ASP A 152 2.98 -31.41 2.59
N ARG A 153 2.84 -30.08 2.57
CA ARG A 153 2.17 -29.31 3.62
C ARG A 153 1.03 -28.44 3.12
N MET A 154 0.85 -28.24 1.82
CA MET A 154 -0.26 -27.46 1.30
C MET A 154 -1.62 -28.16 1.50
N THR A 155 -2.68 -27.37 1.61
CA THR A 155 -4.05 -27.87 1.58
C THR A 155 -4.48 -28.09 0.13
N THR A 156 -4.89 -29.30 -0.21
CA THR A 156 -5.34 -29.69 -1.56
C THR A 156 -6.83 -30.04 -1.62
N GLU A 157 -7.39 -30.56 -0.52
CA GLU A 157 -8.78 -31.01 -0.46
C GLU A 157 -9.72 -29.93 0.08
N LYS A 158 -10.99 -29.97 -0.35
CA LYS A 158 -12.08 -29.10 0.13
C LYS A 158 -11.78 -27.60 0.02
N LEU A 159 -10.99 -27.21 -0.99
CA LEU A 159 -10.77 -25.81 -1.31
C LEU A 159 -12.08 -25.18 -1.77
N VAL A 160 -12.50 -24.13 -1.07
CA VAL A 160 -13.66 -23.32 -1.46
C VAL A 160 -13.15 -22.25 -2.42
N THR A 161 -13.63 -22.29 -3.66
CA THR A 161 -13.27 -21.32 -4.70
C THR A 161 -14.53 -20.62 -5.23
N VAL A 162 -14.35 -19.43 -5.81
CA VAL A 162 -15.42 -18.65 -6.45
C VAL A 162 -15.10 -18.47 -7.94
N GLN A 163 -16.13 -18.33 -8.76
CA GLN A 163 -15.93 -18.03 -10.18
C GLN A 163 -15.49 -16.57 -10.36
N GLN A 164 -14.71 -16.34 -11.42
CA GLN A 164 -14.26 -15.01 -11.80
C GLN A 164 -15.47 -14.09 -12.07
N GLY A 165 -15.44 -12.87 -11.52
CA GLY A 165 -16.54 -11.90 -11.67
C GLY A 165 -17.57 -11.89 -10.54
N THR A 166 -17.38 -12.68 -9.49
CA THR A 166 -18.19 -12.60 -8.26
C THR A 166 -17.80 -11.33 -7.48
N THR A 167 -18.76 -10.43 -7.23
CA THR A 167 -18.58 -9.16 -6.48
C THR A 167 -18.98 -9.26 -5.03
#